data_AF-A0A0F9TKG3-F1
#
_entry.id   AF-A0A0F9TKG3-F1
#
_cell.length_a   1.000
_cell.length_b   1.000
_cell.length_c   1.000
_cell.angle_alpha   90.00
_cell.angle_beta   90.00
_cell.angle_gamma   90.00
#
_symmetry.space_group_name_H-M   'P 1'
#
loop_
_entity.id
_entity.type
_entity.pdbx_description
1 polymer ?
#
loop_
_entity_poly.entity_id
_entity_poly.type
_entity_poly.pdbx_seq_one_letter_code
_entity_poly.pdbx_strand_id
1 'polypeptide(L)'
;MKKNSLHRKHEMTKQTRNRILESILVLFIGAAITLAVVFIRLEDTEEQPQAVAQQTGVSIALLAEGFVAGVAPIVSTGGPLKGTKLPVESNGYTPEYTALTGFTFLGKGKPEMIWVDNDGTVLEHWIIQNKFGGILGDRRFLPNGNILFVIGLDGVFEMDLEGNIHWEYYDTTVNHHAELIETGNILLANIGCDCIQEVDYETKEVVWEWNASQSFGRYDDPDNYIGTLDFPGAENAYEAVDVSNAIFPHDWTHINYAQYLPKTDTFMVSLRSFDLIVEINRAGEIIWSFGPGVITYQHYPKVLPDNSILVYDNGNGRVIRVARDHTILWEYRGLYAPLLGDNDLLPDG
;
A
#
# COMPACT_ATOMS: atom_id res chain seq x y z
N MET A 1 -32.58 -43.79 12.76
CA MET A 1 -31.41 -44.13 11.93
C MET A 1 -30.54 -42.89 11.78
N LYS A 2 -29.43 -42.79 12.53
CA LYS A 2 -28.45 -41.70 12.42
C LYS A 2 -27.38 -42.11 11.40
N LYS A 3 -27.13 -41.27 10.38
CA LYS A 3 -25.97 -41.41 9.47
C LYS A 3 -24.80 -40.62 10.06
N ASN A 4 -23.71 -41.31 10.39
CA ASN A 4 -22.41 -40.73 10.66
C ASN A 4 -21.75 -40.36 9.32
N SER A 5 -21.35 -39.10 9.12
CA SER A 5 -20.31 -38.74 8.15
C SER A 5 -19.03 -38.40 8.93
N LEU A 6 -17.99 -39.19 8.71
CA LEU A 6 -16.65 -38.95 9.24
C LEU A 6 -15.98 -37.85 8.40
N HIS A 7 -15.83 -36.64 8.97
CA HIS A 7 -14.87 -35.65 8.49
C HIS A 7 -13.45 -36.11 8.89
N ARG A 8 -12.68 -36.63 7.93
CA ARG A 8 -11.23 -36.81 8.08
C ARG A 8 -10.56 -35.45 7.95
N LYS A 9 -10.14 -34.85 9.07
CA LYS A 9 -9.14 -33.77 9.06
C LYS A 9 -7.85 -34.33 8.44
N HIS A 10 -7.45 -33.80 7.29
CA HIS A 10 -6.11 -34.04 6.75
C HIS A 10 -5.14 -33.15 7.54
N GLU A 11 -4.46 -33.72 8.53
CA GLU A 11 -3.28 -33.05 9.11
C GLU A 11 -2.13 -33.14 8.10
N MET A 12 -1.73 -32.00 7.55
CA MET A 12 -0.51 -31.90 6.76
C MET A 12 0.71 -32.16 7.65
N THR A 13 1.59 -33.04 7.18
CA THR A 13 2.86 -33.29 7.87
C THR A 13 3.75 -32.04 7.86
N LYS A 14 4.57 -31.87 8.91
CA LYS A 14 5.54 -30.76 9.04
C LYS A 14 6.44 -30.61 7.80
N GLN A 15 6.72 -31.72 7.10
CA GLN A 15 7.53 -31.75 5.90
C GLN A 15 6.78 -31.22 4.66
N THR A 16 5.47 -31.49 4.55
CA THR A 16 4.58 -30.88 3.54
C THR A 16 4.44 -29.37 3.77
N ARG A 17 4.29 -28.94 5.04
CA ARG A 17 4.23 -27.52 5.41
C ARG A 17 5.51 -26.77 5.04
N ASN A 18 6.67 -27.39 5.28
CA ASN A 18 7.96 -26.78 4.94
C ASN A 18 8.19 -26.69 3.42
N ARG A 19 7.76 -27.68 2.62
CA ARG A 19 7.86 -27.63 1.15
C ARG A 19 6.90 -26.61 0.50
N ILE A 20 5.76 -26.33 1.15
CA ILE A 20 4.84 -25.27 0.72
C ILE A 20 5.44 -23.90 1.06
N LEU A 21 6.00 -23.72 2.27
CA LEU A 21 6.71 -22.50 2.65
C LEU A 21 7.92 -22.20 1.76
N GLU A 22 8.71 -23.22 1.38
CA GLU A 22 9.81 -23.07 0.41
C GLU A 22 9.30 -22.67 -0.99
N SER A 23 8.17 -23.22 -1.44
CA SER A 23 7.56 -22.86 -2.73
C SER A 23 6.96 -21.44 -2.74
N ILE A 24 6.40 -20.98 -1.62
CA ILE A 24 5.85 -19.62 -1.45
C ILE A 24 6.98 -18.59 -1.39
N LEU A 25 8.07 -18.91 -0.69
CA LEU A 25 9.28 -18.07 -0.69
C LEU A 25 9.85 -17.93 -2.12
N VAL A 26 9.78 -18.98 -2.94
CA VAL A 26 10.20 -18.96 -4.35
C VAL A 26 9.29 -18.08 -5.22
N LEU A 27 7.98 -18.01 -4.94
CA LEU A 27 7.05 -17.11 -5.64
C LEU A 27 7.36 -15.62 -5.38
N PHE A 28 7.81 -15.28 -4.17
CA PHE A 28 8.21 -13.90 -3.81
C PHE A 28 9.65 -13.53 -4.21
N ILE A 29 10.55 -14.51 -4.35
CA ILE A 29 11.96 -14.27 -4.76
C ILE A 29 12.09 -14.00 -6.28
N GLY A 30 11.07 -14.33 -7.08
CA GLY A 30 11.13 -14.27 -8.55
C GLY A 30 10.64 -12.98 -9.23
N ALA A 31 9.99 -12.07 -8.51
CA ALA A 31 9.44 -10.85 -9.10
C ALA A 31 10.21 -9.61 -8.63
N ALA A 32 10.94 -8.97 -9.55
CA ALA A 32 11.12 -7.53 -9.43
C ALA A 32 9.72 -6.92 -9.57
N ILE A 33 9.27 -6.16 -8.58
CA ILE A 33 8.10 -5.30 -8.77
C ILE A 33 8.60 -4.15 -9.65
N THR A 34 8.43 -4.30 -10.96
CA THR A 34 8.69 -3.22 -11.91
C THR A 34 7.69 -2.11 -11.62
N LEU A 35 8.21 -0.97 -11.21
CA LEU A 35 7.40 0.19 -10.86
C LEU A 35 7.20 1.05 -12.11
N ALA A 36 5.96 1.35 -12.43
CA ALA A 36 5.58 2.31 -13.46
C ALA A 36 5.10 3.58 -12.77
N VAL A 37 5.77 4.71 -12.99
CA VAL A 37 5.24 6.04 -12.68
C VAL A 37 4.59 6.56 -13.95
N VAL A 38 3.30 6.85 -13.90
CA VAL A 38 2.53 7.35 -15.04
C VAL A 38 1.98 8.72 -14.68
N PHE A 39 2.30 9.73 -15.50
CA PHE A 39 1.74 11.08 -15.35
C PHE A 39 0.62 11.27 -16.36
N ILE A 40 -0.61 11.50 -15.88
CA ILE A 40 -1.83 11.55 -16.69
C ILE A 40 -2.55 12.87 -16.38
N ARG A 41 -3.06 13.55 -17.41
CA ARG A 41 -3.93 14.72 -17.24
C ARG A 41 -5.40 14.31 -17.23
N LEU A 42 -6.23 14.93 -16.40
CA LEU A 42 -7.65 14.58 -16.34
C LEU A 42 -8.44 14.89 -17.63
N GLU A 43 -7.91 15.76 -18.51
CA GLU A 43 -8.57 16.11 -19.77
C GLU A 43 -8.38 15.08 -20.89
N ASP A 44 -7.46 14.11 -20.72
CA ASP A 44 -7.12 13.13 -21.75
C ASP A 44 -8.12 11.95 -21.75
N THR A 45 -9.36 12.19 -22.20
CA THR A 45 -10.27 11.11 -22.63
C THR A 45 -10.21 10.94 -24.14
N GLU A 46 -9.16 10.28 -24.64
CA GLU A 46 -9.22 9.57 -25.92
C GLU A 46 -8.78 8.12 -25.70
N GLU A 47 -9.56 7.17 -26.23
CA GLU A 47 -9.25 5.74 -26.25
C GLU A 47 -7.86 5.51 -26.88
N GLN A 48 -6.85 5.19 -26.08
CA GLN A 48 -5.60 4.63 -26.61
C GLN A 48 -5.64 3.09 -26.63
N PRO A 49 -5.14 2.44 -27.70
CA PRO A 49 -5.25 1.00 -27.87
C PRO A 49 -4.22 0.23 -27.03
N GLN A 50 -4.61 -1.00 -26.65
CA GLN A 50 -3.87 -1.96 -25.84
C GLN A 50 -2.39 -2.09 -26.25
N ALA A 51 -1.48 -1.83 -25.30
CA ALA A 51 -0.06 -2.16 -25.42
C ALA A 51 0.19 -3.64 -25.06
N VAL A 52 1.01 -4.30 -25.88
CA VAL A 52 1.43 -5.70 -25.75
C VAL A 52 2.64 -5.77 -24.82
N ALA A 53 2.55 -6.55 -23.74
CA ALA A 53 3.67 -6.80 -22.83
C ALA A 53 4.76 -7.68 -23.48
N GLN A 54 6.02 -7.24 -23.42
CA GLN A 54 7.20 -8.08 -23.68
C GLN A 54 7.84 -8.52 -22.35
N GLN A 55 8.03 -9.83 -22.19
CA GLN A 55 8.82 -10.43 -21.10
C GLN A 55 10.31 -10.40 -21.44
N THR A 56 11.16 -10.04 -20.47
CA THR A 56 12.57 -10.43 -20.46
C THR A 56 12.96 -10.92 -19.07
N GLY A 57 13.36 -12.19 -18.96
CA GLY A 57 13.88 -12.79 -17.73
C GLY A 57 15.40 -12.72 -17.64
N VAL A 58 15.94 -12.70 -16.42
CA VAL A 58 17.37 -12.94 -16.15
C VAL A 58 17.50 -13.64 -14.78
N SER A 59 18.34 -14.67 -14.71
CA SER A 59 18.71 -15.43 -13.51
C SER A 59 20.06 -14.93 -12.94
N ILE A 60 20.39 -15.15 -11.65
CA ILE A 60 21.72 -15.61 -11.14
C ILE A 60 21.81 -15.72 -9.59
N ALA A 61 22.63 -16.70 -9.18
CA ALA A 61 23.21 -17.22 -7.93
C ALA A 61 23.23 -16.44 -6.58
N LEU A 62 23.10 -17.22 -5.49
CA LEU A 62 23.33 -16.85 -4.08
C LEU A 62 24.79 -17.05 -3.63
N LEU A 63 25.33 -16.08 -2.88
CA LEU A 63 26.32 -16.31 -1.82
C LEU A 63 25.91 -15.52 -0.56
N ALA A 64 26.27 -16.04 0.61
CA ALA A 64 25.92 -15.50 1.93
C ALA A 64 27.19 -15.12 2.67
N GLU A 65 27.18 -14.03 3.46
CA GLU A 65 27.89 -13.93 4.75
C GLU A 65 27.61 -12.60 5.50
N GLY A 66 27.33 -12.71 6.80
CA GLY A 66 27.91 -11.93 7.92
C GLY A 66 27.60 -10.43 8.12
N PHE A 67 26.86 -10.10 9.18
CA PHE A 67 26.74 -8.74 9.76
C PHE A 67 28.02 -8.28 10.49
N VAL A 68 28.36 -6.99 10.40
CA VAL A 68 29.38 -6.31 11.22
C VAL A 68 28.74 -5.09 11.91
N ALA A 69 28.92 -4.96 13.22
CA ALA A 69 28.38 -3.86 14.02
C ALA A 69 29.27 -2.60 13.94
N GLY A 70 28.65 -1.41 13.83
CA GLY A 70 29.34 -0.11 13.94
C GLY A 70 29.15 0.89 12.79
N VAL A 71 28.15 0.71 11.92
CA VAL A 71 27.88 1.61 10.78
C VAL A 71 26.71 2.54 11.10
N ALA A 72 26.83 3.83 10.75
CA ALA A 72 25.77 4.83 10.87
C ALA A 72 24.42 4.30 10.34
N PRO A 73 23.28 4.67 10.95
CA PRO A 73 22.01 3.99 10.74
C PRO A 73 21.53 4.03 9.28
N ILE A 74 21.84 5.09 8.55
CA ILE A 74 21.61 5.26 7.10
C ILE A 74 22.74 6.15 6.57
N VAL A 75 23.21 5.91 5.35
CA VAL A 75 24.14 6.81 4.65
C VAL A 75 23.42 7.25 3.37
N SER A 76 23.07 8.53 3.23
CA SER A 76 22.78 9.05 1.89
C SER A 76 24.08 9.05 1.10
N THR A 77 24.19 8.10 0.18
CA THR A 77 25.36 8.01 -0.70
C THR A 77 25.17 8.76 -2.01
N GLY A 78 23.99 9.35 -2.25
CA GLY A 78 23.55 9.64 -3.61
C GLY A 78 23.63 8.36 -4.43
N GLY A 79 22.79 7.39 -4.08
CA GLY A 79 22.81 6.01 -4.58
C GLY A 79 23.03 5.92 -6.09
N PRO A 80 23.46 4.76 -6.62
CA PRO A 80 24.06 4.62 -7.96
C PRO A 80 23.20 5.08 -9.14
N LEU A 81 21.94 5.43 -8.88
CA LEU A 81 20.98 5.89 -9.88
C LEU A 81 20.92 7.42 -9.97
N LYS A 82 21.51 8.21 -9.06
CA LYS A 82 21.43 9.67 -9.15
C LYS A 82 21.97 10.19 -10.49
N GLY A 83 21.17 11.02 -11.17
CA GLY A 83 21.45 11.54 -12.51
C GLY A 83 21.21 10.57 -13.66
N THR A 84 20.77 9.33 -13.39
CA THR A 84 20.33 8.39 -14.43
C THR A 84 18.94 8.75 -14.93
N LYS A 85 18.61 8.31 -16.14
CA LYS A 85 17.30 8.52 -16.77
C LYS A 85 16.55 7.19 -16.82
N LEU A 86 15.46 7.10 -16.07
CA LEU A 86 14.52 5.99 -16.08
C LEU A 86 13.58 6.12 -17.29
N PRO A 87 13.12 5.00 -17.86
CA PRO A 87 12.07 5.05 -18.87
C PRO A 87 10.78 5.56 -18.24
N VAL A 88 10.22 6.62 -18.82
CA VAL A 88 8.91 7.17 -18.43
C VAL A 88 8.06 7.33 -19.68
N GLU A 89 6.77 7.06 -19.54
CA GLU A 89 5.76 7.50 -20.49
C GLU A 89 5.24 8.85 -19.97
N SER A 90 5.66 9.94 -20.60
CA SER A 90 5.23 11.29 -20.22
C SER A 90 4.86 12.12 -21.43
N ASN A 91 3.85 12.98 -21.27
CA ASN A 91 3.38 13.90 -22.31
C ASN A 91 4.18 15.23 -22.36
N GLY A 92 5.37 15.28 -21.74
CA GLY A 92 6.26 16.44 -21.73
C GLY A 92 6.96 16.68 -20.39
N TYR A 93 8.06 17.45 -20.40
CA TYR A 93 8.80 17.81 -19.18
C TYR A 93 8.16 19.00 -18.46
N THR A 94 7.92 18.82 -17.17
CA THR A 94 7.28 19.78 -16.26
C THR A 94 8.02 19.65 -14.92
N PRO A 95 9.05 20.46 -14.66
CA PRO A 95 10.01 20.25 -13.57
C PRO A 95 9.39 20.29 -12.16
N GLU A 96 8.22 20.89 -12.01
CA GLU A 96 7.44 20.86 -10.77
C GLU A 96 6.79 19.50 -10.50
N TYR A 97 6.68 18.63 -11.51
CA TYR A 97 6.18 17.27 -11.36
C TYR A 97 7.33 16.33 -11.09
N THR A 98 7.33 15.81 -9.88
CA THR A 98 8.27 14.80 -9.43
C THR A 98 7.52 13.70 -8.71
N ALA A 99 8.11 12.52 -8.62
CA ALA A 99 7.57 11.39 -7.88
C ALA A 99 8.61 10.87 -6.90
N LEU A 100 8.17 10.57 -5.68
CA LEU A 100 8.98 9.86 -4.70
C LEU A 100 8.60 8.37 -4.74
N THR A 101 9.48 7.57 -5.30
CA THR A 101 9.24 6.14 -5.50
C THR A 101 10.23 5.26 -4.77
N GLY A 102 10.06 3.94 -4.83
CA GLY A 102 10.99 3.01 -4.23
C GLY A 102 10.56 1.56 -4.35
N PHE A 103 11.46 0.66 -3.97
CA PHE A 103 11.25 -0.78 -4.01
C PHE A 103 12.11 -1.48 -2.95
N THR A 104 11.73 -2.71 -2.60
CA THR A 104 12.59 -3.64 -1.85
C THR A 104 12.68 -4.96 -2.60
N PHE A 105 13.89 -5.49 -2.80
CA PHE A 105 14.04 -6.90 -3.19
C PHE A 105 13.82 -7.81 -1.98
N LEU A 106 12.75 -8.61 -2.00
CA LEU A 106 12.38 -9.47 -0.88
C LEU A 106 13.49 -10.46 -0.51
N GLY A 107 13.67 -10.69 0.79
CA GLY A 107 14.55 -11.70 1.37
C GLY A 107 16.03 -11.33 1.51
N LYS A 108 16.56 -10.38 0.72
CA LYS A 108 17.98 -9.95 0.82
C LYS A 108 18.25 -8.49 0.43
N GLY A 109 17.30 -7.82 -0.22
CA GLY A 109 17.43 -6.44 -0.64
C GLY A 109 17.34 -5.47 0.52
N LYS A 110 18.05 -4.35 0.36
CA LYS A 110 17.79 -3.15 1.15
C LYS A 110 16.62 -2.42 0.50
N PRO A 111 15.74 -1.79 1.29
CA PRO A 111 14.76 -0.86 0.76
C PRO A 111 15.48 0.30 0.06
N GLU A 112 15.05 0.65 -1.14
CA GLU A 112 15.60 1.73 -1.94
C GLU A 112 14.50 2.75 -2.25
N MET A 113 14.82 4.03 -2.11
CA MET A 113 13.93 5.15 -2.39
C MET A 113 14.55 6.06 -3.43
N ILE A 114 13.77 6.50 -4.40
CA ILE A 114 14.21 7.23 -5.58
C ILE A 114 13.30 8.44 -5.76
N TRP A 115 13.89 9.62 -5.83
CA TRP A 115 13.18 10.82 -6.23
C TRP A 115 13.46 11.08 -7.70
N VAL A 116 12.41 11.18 -8.51
CA VAL A 116 12.50 11.28 -9.97
C VAL A 116 11.68 12.46 -10.47
N ASP A 117 12.17 13.18 -11.47
CA ASP A 117 11.36 14.17 -12.20
C ASP A 117 10.51 13.51 -13.28
N ASN A 118 9.60 14.27 -13.91
CA ASN A 118 8.69 13.73 -14.90
C ASN A 118 9.32 13.46 -16.30
N ASP A 119 10.62 13.72 -16.48
CA ASP A 119 11.42 13.22 -17.61
C ASP A 119 12.13 11.90 -17.24
N GLY A 120 11.89 11.36 -16.04
CA GLY A 120 12.51 10.14 -15.56
C GLY A 120 13.92 10.36 -15.02
N THR A 121 14.40 11.60 -14.89
CA THR A 121 15.71 11.87 -14.31
C THR A 121 15.66 11.63 -12.81
N VAL A 122 16.52 10.74 -12.32
CA VAL A 122 16.67 10.50 -10.89
C VAL A 122 17.38 11.68 -10.25
N LEU A 123 16.62 12.47 -9.48
CA LEU A 123 17.11 13.61 -8.73
C LEU A 123 17.93 13.16 -7.52
N GLU A 124 17.47 12.11 -6.84
CA GLU A 124 18.15 11.55 -5.67
C GLU A 124 17.81 10.06 -5.49
N HIS A 125 18.72 9.33 -4.84
CA HIS A 125 18.55 7.90 -4.53
C HIS A 125 19.09 7.57 -3.14
N TRP A 126 18.23 7.06 -2.27
CA TRP A 126 18.57 6.58 -0.93
C TRP A 126 18.52 5.05 -0.85
N ILE A 127 19.55 4.44 -0.26
CA ILE A 127 19.57 3.02 0.10
C ILE A 127 19.45 2.92 1.61
N ILE A 128 18.33 2.39 2.09
CA ILE A 128 18.01 2.30 3.52
C ILE A 128 18.80 1.13 4.12
N GLN A 129 19.88 1.48 4.84
CA GLN A 129 20.81 0.51 5.39
C GLN A 129 20.19 -0.24 6.58
N ASN A 130 20.71 -1.44 6.89
CA ASN A 130 20.36 -2.23 8.07
C ASN A 130 18.89 -2.68 8.20
N LYS A 131 18.04 -2.41 7.21
CA LYS A 131 16.63 -2.83 7.17
C LYS A 131 16.37 -3.92 6.13
N PHE A 132 17.13 -5.02 6.19
CA PHE A 132 17.08 -6.07 5.18
C PHE A 132 15.74 -6.80 5.17
N GLY A 133 15.13 -6.92 3.98
CA GLY A 133 13.87 -7.65 3.80
C GLY A 133 12.61 -6.90 4.28
N GLY A 134 12.74 -5.71 4.84
CA GLY A 134 11.60 -4.83 5.14
C GLY A 134 10.99 -4.27 3.86
N ILE A 135 9.67 -4.27 3.74
CA ILE A 135 8.98 -3.78 2.53
C ILE A 135 8.89 -2.26 2.63
N LEU A 136 9.44 -1.52 1.68
CA LEU A 136 9.21 -0.08 1.61
C LEU A 136 7.73 0.17 1.27
N GLY A 137 7.01 0.78 2.20
CA GLY A 137 5.59 1.13 2.04
C GLY A 137 5.40 2.54 1.50
N ASP A 138 4.40 3.24 2.04
CA ASP A 138 4.14 4.65 1.73
C ASP A 138 5.35 5.52 2.09
N ARG A 139 5.52 6.60 1.32
CA ARG A 139 6.57 7.60 1.50
C ARG A 139 6.12 8.94 0.96
N ARG A 140 6.46 10.00 1.66
CA ARG A 140 6.06 11.36 1.30
C ARG A 140 7.02 12.41 1.82
N PHE A 141 7.09 13.53 1.12
CA PHE A 141 7.73 14.73 1.65
C PHE A 141 6.84 15.37 2.71
N LEU A 142 7.47 15.85 3.77
CA LEU A 142 6.86 16.63 4.83
C LEU A 142 7.05 18.14 4.58
N PRO A 143 6.24 19.02 5.19
CA PRO A 143 6.37 20.48 5.02
C PRO A 143 7.73 21.06 5.44
N ASN A 144 8.47 20.37 6.31
CA ASN A 144 9.82 20.75 6.74
C ASN A 144 10.91 20.34 5.73
N GLY A 145 10.56 19.64 4.64
CA GLY A 145 11.48 19.14 3.63
C GLY A 145 12.04 17.74 3.91
N ASN A 146 11.71 17.14 5.05
CA ASN A 146 12.06 15.75 5.37
C ASN A 146 11.15 14.77 4.63
N ILE A 147 11.48 13.49 4.71
CA ILE A 147 10.73 12.38 4.13
C ILE A 147 10.22 11.50 5.26
N LEU A 148 8.90 11.31 5.33
CA LEU A 148 8.26 10.29 6.15
C LEU A 148 8.08 9.03 5.30
N PHE A 149 8.43 7.86 5.84
CA PHE A 149 8.30 6.60 5.12
C PHE A 149 8.06 5.41 6.04
N VAL A 150 7.41 4.39 5.48
CA VAL A 150 7.11 3.12 6.15
C VAL A 150 8.12 2.06 5.74
N ILE A 151 8.68 1.35 6.72
CA ILE A 151 9.31 0.05 6.52
C ILE A 151 8.39 -0.99 7.13
N GLY A 152 7.69 -1.73 6.29
CA GLY A 152 6.75 -2.74 6.70
C GLY A 152 7.42 -3.82 7.56
N LEU A 153 6.70 -4.24 8.61
CA LEU A 153 7.18 -5.14 9.67
C LEU A 153 8.23 -4.55 10.61
N ASP A 154 8.45 -3.24 10.59
CA ASP A 154 9.47 -2.58 11.40
C ASP A 154 8.93 -1.28 12.03
N GLY A 155 8.48 -0.33 11.21
CA GLY A 155 7.92 0.92 11.71
C GLY A 155 7.89 2.06 10.70
N VAL A 156 7.76 3.26 11.23
CA VAL A 156 7.69 4.53 10.49
C VAL A 156 8.86 5.41 10.88
N PHE A 157 9.45 6.07 9.89
CA PHE A 157 10.67 6.83 10.06
C PHE A 157 10.56 8.17 9.32
N GLU A 158 11.17 9.20 9.89
CA GLU A 158 11.39 10.48 9.24
C GLU A 158 12.88 10.71 9.04
N MET A 159 13.28 11.07 7.83
CA MET A 159 14.67 11.40 7.50
C MET A 159 14.81 12.72 6.75
N ASP A 160 15.94 13.40 6.91
CA ASP A 160 16.32 14.50 6.00
C ASP A 160 16.82 13.97 4.65
N LEU A 161 17.12 14.86 3.71
CA LEU A 161 17.61 14.50 2.38
C LEU A 161 19.03 13.91 2.41
N GLU A 162 19.80 14.20 3.46
CA GLU A 162 21.09 13.57 3.76
C GLU A 162 20.94 12.16 4.38
N GLY A 163 19.70 11.70 4.58
CA GLY A 163 19.39 10.37 5.09
C GLY A 163 19.57 10.22 6.60
N ASN A 164 19.72 11.30 7.36
CA ASN A 164 19.74 11.23 8.82
C ASN A 164 18.31 11.05 9.34
N ILE A 165 18.11 10.04 10.20
CA ILE A 165 16.83 9.83 10.88
C ILE A 165 16.64 10.91 11.97
N HIS A 166 15.55 11.66 11.88
CA HIS A 166 15.14 12.65 12.89
C HIS A 166 14.04 12.13 13.81
N TRP A 167 13.24 11.17 13.33
CA TRP A 167 12.15 10.57 14.08
C TRP A 167 11.96 9.10 13.72
N GLU A 168 11.54 8.30 14.69
CA GLU A 168 11.28 6.87 14.54
C GLU A 168 10.13 6.41 15.45
N TYR A 169 9.27 5.57 14.90
CA TYR A 169 8.20 4.87 15.61
C TYR A 169 8.24 3.40 15.21
N TYR A 170 8.57 2.54 16.16
CA TYR A 170 8.69 1.11 15.94
C TYR A 170 7.35 0.43 16.20
N ASP A 171 6.81 -0.18 15.16
CA ASP A 171 5.62 -1.01 15.24
C ASP A 171 5.68 -2.03 14.11
N THR A 172 5.89 -3.30 14.50
CA THR A 172 6.02 -4.41 13.56
C THR A 172 4.71 -4.76 12.85
N THR A 173 3.60 -4.13 13.21
CA THR A 173 2.31 -4.33 12.56
C THR A 173 2.07 -3.34 11.41
N VAL A 174 2.74 -2.17 11.43
CA VAL A 174 2.66 -1.18 10.35
C VAL A 174 3.25 -1.75 9.05
N ASN A 175 2.57 -1.51 7.93
CA ASN A 175 3.01 -2.00 6.63
C ASN A 175 2.71 -1.07 5.44
N HIS A 176 1.55 -0.40 5.44
CA HIS A 176 1.06 0.24 4.22
C HIS A 176 1.21 1.76 4.20
N HIS A 177 0.57 2.48 5.11
CA HIS A 177 0.41 3.93 5.02
C HIS A 177 0.77 4.65 6.32
N ALA A 178 1.47 5.77 6.19
CA ALA A 178 1.73 6.70 7.29
C ALA A 178 1.71 8.15 6.79
N GLU A 179 1.00 9.02 7.50
CA GLU A 179 0.81 10.41 7.11
C GLU A 179 0.91 11.33 8.32
N LEU A 180 1.69 12.41 8.20
CA LEU A 180 1.61 13.54 9.12
C LEU A 180 0.33 14.32 8.82
N ILE A 181 -0.62 14.27 9.73
CA ILE A 181 -1.92 14.94 9.60
C ILE A 181 -1.93 16.32 10.25
N GLU A 182 -2.95 17.12 9.98
CA GLU A 182 -3.04 18.53 10.39
C GLU A 182 -3.04 18.76 11.91
N THR A 183 -3.35 17.72 12.70
CA THR A 183 -3.23 17.77 14.17
C THR A 183 -1.77 17.79 14.64
N GLY A 184 -0.82 17.50 13.75
CA GLY A 184 0.60 17.28 14.08
C GLY A 184 0.92 15.83 14.44
N ASN A 185 -0.07 14.94 14.43
CA ASN A 185 0.07 13.53 14.72
C ASN A 185 0.36 12.71 13.45
N ILE A 186 0.78 11.46 13.63
CA ILE A 186 0.94 10.50 12.54
C ILE A 186 -0.30 9.61 12.47
N LEU A 187 -1.01 9.63 11.34
CA LEU A 187 -2.05 8.67 11.01
C LEU A 187 -1.44 7.44 10.35
N LEU A 188 -1.76 6.26 10.86
CA LEU A 188 -1.28 4.97 10.37
C LEU A 188 -2.44 4.13 9.85
N ALA A 189 -2.22 3.41 8.74
CA ALA A 189 -3.09 2.34 8.28
C ALA A 189 -2.36 0.99 8.41
N ASN A 190 -2.94 0.06 9.17
CA ASN A 190 -2.20 -1.06 9.72
C ASN A 190 -2.94 -2.39 9.52
N ILE A 191 -2.33 -3.25 8.70
CA ILE A 191 -2.86 -4.59 8.38
C ILE A 191 -2.70 -5.60 9.52
N GLY A 192 -1.75 -5.40 10.44
CA GLY A 192 -1.50 -6.37 11.51
C GLY A 192 -2.56 -6.33 12.60
N CYS A 193 -3.15 -5.16 12.84
CA CYS A 193 -4.29 -4.96 13.76
C CYS A 193 -5.64 -4.82 13.04
N ASP A 194 -5.65 -4.68 11.71
CA ASP A 194 -6.81 -4.23 10.91
C ASP A 194 -7.42 -2.95 11.50
N CYS A 195 -6.55 -1.96 11.70
CA CYS A 195 -6.90 -0.72 12.38
C CYS A 195 -6.26 0.50 11.70
N ILE A 196 -6.83 1.66 11.99
CA ILE A 196 -6.16 2.95 11.79
C ILE A 196 -5.86 3.56 13.15
N GLN A 197 -4.70 4.17 13.28
CA GLN A 197 -4.22 4.74 14.54
C GLN A 197 -3.76 6.17 14.33
N GLU A 198 -4.10 7.05 15.26
CA GLU A 198 -3.48 8.37 15.38
C GLU A 198 -2.45 8.30 16.51
N VAL A 199 -1.19 8.54 16.16
CA VAL A 199 -0.04 8.49 17.06
C VAL A 199 0.46 9.91 17.28
N ASP A 200 0.55 10.32 18.54
CA ASP A 200 1.15 11.61 18.89
C ASP A 200 2.62 11.64 18.46
N TYR A 201 3.01 12.65 17.70
CA TYR A 201 4.35 12.73 17.12
C TYR A 201 5.44 12.86 18.19
N GLU A 202 5.19 13.59 19.27
CA GLU A 202 6.19 13.86 20.31
C GLU A 202 6.28 12.73 21.33
N THR A 203 5.13 12.27 21.84
CA THR A 203 5.07 11.25 22.89
C THR A 203 5.13 9.83 22.34
N LYS A 204 4.80 9.64 21.05
CA LYS A 204 4.68 8.34 20.38
C LYS A 204 3.58 7.45 20.96
N GLU A 205 2.64 8.04 21.68
CA GLU A 205 1.48 7.33 22.22
C GLU A 205 0.37 7.27 21.17
N VAL A 206 -0.32 6.13 21.07
CA VAL A 206 -1.56 6.02 20.30
C VAL A 206 -2.64 6.81 21.04
N VAL A 207 -3.07 7.93 20.48
CA VAL A 207 -4.07 8.83 21.10
C VAL A 207 -5.49 8.53 20.62
N TRP A 208 -5.63 7.85 19.48
CA TRP A 208 -6.90 7.36 18.97
C TRP A 208 -6.68 6.12 18.09
N GLU A 209 -7.64 5.20 18.11
CA GLU A 209 -7.64 4.01 17.27
C GLU A 209 -9.06 3.67 16.85
N TRP A 210 -9.22 3.34 15.57
CA TRP A 210 -10.38 2.61 15.09
C TRP A 210 -9.95 1.25 14.57
N ASN A 211 -10.58 0.19 15.10
CA ASN A 211 -10.36 -1.17 14.65
C ASN A 211 -11.56 -1.62 13.80
N ALA A 212 -11.32 -2.25 12.65
CA ALA A 212 -12.38 -2.70 11.76
C ALA A 212 -13.38 -3.64 12.44
N SER A 213 -12.95 -4.40 13.46
CA SER A 213 -13.83 -5.29 14.23
C SER A 213 -14.93 -4.56 15.03
N GLN A 214 -14.82 -3.23 15.19
CA GLN A 214 -15.88 -2.41 15.78
C GLN A 214 -17.08 -2.27 14.85
N SER A 215 -16.87 -2.37 13.53
CA SER A 215 -17.89 -2.15 12.50
C SER A 215 -18.25 -3.40 11.70
N PHE A 216 -17.32 -4.36 11.59
CA PHE A 216 -17.49 -5.55 10.77
C PHE A 216 -17.24 -6.83 11.60
N GLY A 217 -18.00 -7.88 11.32
CA GLY A 217 -17.73 -9.22 11.87
C GLY A 217 -16.54 -9.88 11.17
N ARG A 218 -15.80 -10.74 11.87
CA ARG A 218 -14.62 -11.42 11.30
C ARG A 218 -15.04 -12.45 10.24
N TYR A 219 -14.24 -12.52 9.18
CA TYR A 219 -14.39 -13.42 8.02
C TYR A 219 -14.34 -14.92 8.31
N ASP A 220 -13.79 -15.34 9.46
CA ASP A 220 -13.72 -16.75 9.87
C ASP A 220 -15.07 -17.30 10.37
N ASP A 221 -16.08 -16.43 10.42
CA ASP A 221 -17.47 -16.77 10.66
C ASP A 221 -18.31 -16.54 9.39
N PRO A 222 -18.85 -17.61 8.77
CA PRO A 222 -19.75 -17.50 7.62
C PRO A 222 -21.01 -16.68 7.89
N ASP A 223 -21.44 -16.57 9.15
CA ASP A 223 -22.61 -15.78 9.54
C ASP A 223 -22.30 -14.27 9.62
N ASN A 224 -21.01 -13.89 9.64
CA ASN A 224 -20.54 -12.50 9.59
C ASN A 224 -20.39 -11.98 8.15
N TYR A 225 -20.93 -12.69 7.15
CA TYR A 225 -21.00 -12.23 5.77
C TYR A 225 -21.75 -10.90 5.68
N ILE A 226 -21.04 -9.82 5.39
CA ILE A 226 -21.61 -8.53 5.02
C ILE A 226 -21.51 -8.36 3.51
N GLY A 227 -22.15 -9.27 2.77
CA GLY A 227 -22.71 -8.91 1.48
C GLY A 227 -24.13 -8.43 1.73
N THR A 228 -24.44 -7.21 1.31
CA THR A 228 -25.83 -6.73 1.34
C THR A 228 -26.58 -7.28 0.12
N LEU A 229 -27.91 -7.34 0.19
CA LEU A 229 -28.76 -7.72 -0.95
C LEU A 229 -28.56 -6.77 -2.15
N ASP A 230 -28.02 -5.57 -1.91
CA ASP A 230 -27.78 -4.52 -2.91
C ASP A 230 -26.35 -4.58 -3.50
N PHE A 231 -25.38 -5.22 -2.85
CA PHE A 231 -23.99 -5.28 -3.31
C PHE A 231 -23.28 -6.61 -2.92
N PRO A 232 -23.34 -7.66 -3.78
CA PRO A 232 -22.77 -8.98 -3.49
C PRO A 232 -21.24 -9.08 -3.66
N GLY A 233 -20.51 -7.97 -3.86
CA GLY A 233 -19.11 -7.96 -4.29
C GLY A 233 -18.04 -8.36 -3.25
N ALA A 234 -18.40 -8.60 -1.99
CA ALA A 234 -17.43 -9.01 -0.97
C ALA A 234 -16.97 -10.48 -1.10
N GLU A 235 -17.47 -11.25 -2.08
CA GLU A 235 -17.14 -12.67 -2.28
C GLU A 235 -15.62 -12.91 -2.45
N ASN A 236 -14.91 -11.95 -3.06
CA ASN A 236 -13.45 -11.99 -3.23
C ASN A 236 -12.65 -11.90 -1.92
N ALA A 237 -13.20 -11.23 -0.88
CA ALA A 237 -12.62 -11.18 0.47
C ALA A 237 -12.43 -12.58 1.05
N TYR A 238 -13.30 -13.50 0.67
CA TYR A 238 -13.37 -14.85 1.20
C TYR A 238 -12.58 -15.86 0.35
N GLU A 239 -12.32 -15.58 -0.93
CA GLU A 239 -11.60 -16.52 -1.83
C GLU A 239 -10.07 -16.30 -1.89
N ALA A 240 -9.55 -15.08 -1.65
CA ALA A 240 -8.14 -14.74 -1.95
C ALA A 240 -7.12 -14.91 -0.79
N VAL A 241 -7.53 -15.52 0.33
CA VAL A 241 -6.82 -15.41 1.63
C VAL A 241 -5.66 -16.40 1.85
N ASP A 242 -4.95 -16.87 0.81
CA ASP A 242 -3.89 -17.89 1.04
C ASP A 242 -2.47 -17.31 1.17
N VAL A 243 -2.21 -16.07 0.69
CA VAL A 243 -0.85 -15.51 0.64
C VAL A 243 -0.52 -14.58 1.80
N SER A 244 -1.47 -13.75 2.26
CA SER A 244 -1.22 -12.81 3.37
C SER A 244 -1.23 -13.50 4.74
N ASN A 245 -2.11 -14.49 4.95
CA ASN A 245 -2.25 -15.25 6.20
C ASN A 245 -0.96 -15.92 6.70
N ALA A 246 0.02 -16.19 5.82
CA ALA A 246 1.29 -16.79 6.20
C ALA A 246 2.25 -15.80 6.91
N ILE A 247 2.12 -14.50 6.62
CA ILE A 247 2.96 -13.42 7.16
C ILE A 247 2.16 -12.59 8.19
N PHE A 248 0.88 -12.37 7.90
CA PHE A 248 -0.09 -11.65 8.74
C PHE A 248 -1.26 -12.59 9.04
N PRO A 249 -1.17 -13.44 10.08
CA PRO A 249 -2.18 -14.47 10.38
C PRO A 249 -3.54 -13.91 10.83
N HIS A 250 -3.64 -12.57 10.92
CA HIS A 250 -4.84 -11.86 11.29
C HIS A 250 -5.30 -10.87 10.22
N ASP A 251 -4.62 -10.74 9.07
CA ASP A 251 -4.99 -9.80 8.00
C ASP A 251 -6.31 -10.22 7.32
N TRP A 252 -7.41 -9.64 7.76
CA TRP A 252 -8.75 -9.99 7.28
C TRP A 252 -9.43 -8.92 6.46
N THR A 253 -9.11 -7.66 6.74
CA THR A 253 -9.62 -6.53 5.93
C THR A 253 -8.59 -6.02 4.95
N HIS A 254 -7.30 -6.22 5.25
CA HIS A 254 -6.19 -5.68 4.50
C HIS A 254 -6.31 -4.16 4.32
N ILE A 255 -6.40 -3.45 5.46
CA ILE A 255 -6.40 -1.98 5.45
C ILE A 255 -5.08 -1.47 4.89
N ASN A 256 -5.15 -0.86 3.72
CA ASN A 256 -3.97 -0.42 2.96
C ASN A 256 -3.84 1.11 2.85
N TYR A 257 -4.83 1.87 3.32
CA TYR A 257 -4.79 3.32 3.25
C TYR A 257 -5.77 3.95 4.25
N ALA A 258 -5.38 5.11 4.79
CA ALA A 258 -6.25 5.98 5.56
C ALA A 258 -5.91 7.45 5.28
N GLN A 259 -6.91 8.30 5.17
CA GLN A 259 -6.74 9.75 5.06
C GLN A 259 -7.59 10.44 6.12
N TYR A 260 -7.00 11.38 6.85
CA TYR A 260 -7.74 12.27 7.73
C TYR A 260 -8.37 13.44 6.96
N LEU A 261 -9.62 13.76 7.28
CA LEU A 261 -10.39 14.84 6.65
C LEU A 261 -10.66 15.94 7.70
N PRO A 262 -9.78 16.95 7.83
CA PRO A 262 -9.84 17.92 8.93
C PRO A 262 -11.09 18.80 8.92
N LYS A 263 -11.72 19.00 7.75
CA LYS A 263 -12.94 19.82 7.62
C LYS A 263 -14.15 19.19 8.32
N THR A 264 -14.16 17.86 8.40
CA THR A 264 -15.29 17.06 8.91
C THR A 264 -14.93 16.24 10.14
N ASP A 265 -13.64 16.16 10.49
CA ASP A 265 -13.10 15.31 11.55
C ASP A 265 -13.47 13.82 11.33
N THR A 266 -13.26 13.38 10.09
CA THR A 266 -13.57 12.03 9.60
C THR A 266 -12.36 11.40 8.93
N PHE A 267 -12.45 10.12 8.60
CA PHE A 267 -11.37 9.35 8.00
C PHE A 267 -11.87 8.56 6.80
N MET A 268 -11.23 8.70 5.65
CA MET A 268 -11.41 7.79 4.52
C MET A 268 -10.50 6.58 4.73
N VAL A 269 -11.05 5.37 4.64
CA VAL A 269 -10.33 4.11 4.91
C VAL A 269 -10.58 3.14 3.77
N SER A 270 -9.52 2.45 3.34
CA SER A 270 -9.61 1.39 2.35
C SER A 270 -9.49 0.02 2.99
N LEU A 271 -10.46 -0.86 2.73
CA LEU A 271 -10.46 -2.26 3.14
C LEU A 271 -10.33 -3.12 1.88
N ARG A 272 -9.08 -3.43 1.50
CA ARG A 272 -8.76 -4.05 0.20
C ARG A 272 -9.46 -5.39 0.00
N SER A 273 -9.49 -6.23 1.04
CA SER A 273 -10.10 -7.56 0.93
C SER A 273 -11.61 -7.45 0.69
N PHE A 274 -12.25 -6.39 1.18
CA PHE A 274 -13.70 -6.24 1.13
C PHE A 274 -14.19 -5.55 -0.15
N ASP A 275 -13.26 -5.19 -1.05
CA ASP A 275 -13.56 -4.37 -2.23
C ASP A 275 -14.30 -3.07 -1.83
N LEU A 276 -13.94 -2.51 -0.66
CA LEU A 276 -14.72 -1.50 0.06
C LEU A 276 -13.85 -0.33 0.53
N ILE A 277 -14.36 0.88 0.31
CA ILE A 277 -13.87 2.09 0.96
C ILE A 277 -14.99 2.67 1.83
N VAL A 278 -14.62 3.24 2.97
CA VAL A 278 -15.55 3.83 3.93
C VAL A 278 -15.05 5.18 4.41
N GLU A 279 -15.98 6.09 4.70
CA GLU A 279 -15.70 7.23 5.56
C GLU A 279 -16.25 6.95 6.96
N ILE A 280 -15.40 7.10 7.97
CA ILE A 280 -15.77 6.92 9.39
C ILE A 280 -15.60 8.22 10.17
N ASN A 281 -16.43 8.44 11.18
CA ASN A 281 -16.25 9.53 12.14
C ASN A 281 -15.36 9.10 13.33
N ARG A 282 -15.03 10.05 14.22
CA ARG A 282 -14.23 9.80 15.43
C ARG A 282 -14.82 8.76 16.39
N ALA A 283 -16.13 8.56 16.38
CA ALA A 283 -16.80 7.53 17.17
C ALA A 283 -16.70 6.13 16.55
N GLY A 284 -16.12 6.02 15.35
CA GLY A 284 -15.98 4.78 14.60
C GLY A 284 -17.21 4.40 13.78
N GLU A 285 -18.18 5.30 13.63
CA GLU A 285 -19.38 5.06 12.85
C GLU A 285 -19.09 5.27 11.36
N ILE A 286 -19.49 4.32 10.52
CA ILE A 286 -19.44 4.45 9.06
C ILE A 286 -20.55 5.42 8.62
N ILE A 287 -20.15 6.53 7.99
CA ILE A 287 -21.07 7.58 7.53
C ILE A 287 -21.19 7.64 6.01
N TRP A 288 -20.30 6.97 5.29
CA TRP A 288 -20.35 6.81 3.84
C TRP A 288 -19.58 5.55 3.42
N SER A 289 -19.98 4.91 2.34
CA SER A 289 -19.27 3.74 1.80
C SER A 289 -19.45 3.60 0.30
N PHE A 290 -18.47 2.99 -0.35
CA PHE A 290 -18.48 2.71 -1.79
C PHE A 290 -17.61 1.50 -2.10
N GLY A 291 -17.94 0.75 -3.15
CA GLY A 291 -17.00 -0.21 -3.72
C GLY A 291 -17.55 -1.58 -4.09
N PRO A 292 -18.27 -2.31 -3.21
CA PRO A 292 -18.60 -3.71 -3.49
C PRO A 292 -19.38 -3.87 -4.81
N GLY A 293 -18.84 -4.68 -5.73
CA GLY A 293 -19.39 -4.90 -7.07
C GLY A 293 -19.05 -3.81 -8.09
N VAL A 294 -18.29 -2.79 -7.69
CA VAL A 294 -17.83 -1.67 -8.53
C VAL A 294 -16.31 -1.63 -8.62
N ILE A 295 -15.58 -1.73 -7.51
CA ILE A 295 -14.11 -1.77 -7.44
C ILE A 295 -13.63 -3.15 -6.98
N THR A 296 -12.33 -3.43 -7.16
CA THR A 296 -11.74 -4.71 -6.75
C THR A 296 -10.30 -4.53 -6.31
N TYR A 297 -9.95 -5.01 -5.10
CA TYR A 297 -8.62 -4.93 -4.49
C TYR A 297 -8.00 -3.53 -4.49
N GLN A 298 -8.81 -2.50 -4.31
CA GLN A 298 -8.45 -1.10 -4.47
C GLN A 298 -7.35 -0.62 -3.52
N HIS A 299 -6.70 0.47 -3.89
CA HIS A 299 -5.74 1.22 -3.08
C HIS A 299 -6.03 2.73 -3.13
N TYR A 300 -5.49 3.42 -2.12
CA TYR A 300 -5.31 4.87 -2.10
C TYR A 300 -6.56 5.73 -2.44
N PRO A 301 -7.74 5.49 -1.80
CA PRO A 301 -8.91 6.34 -1.97
C PRO A 301 -8.68 7.74 -1.37
N LYS A 302 -8.16 8.66 -2.18
CA LYS A 302 -7.86 10.02 -1.76
C LYS A 302 -9.05 10.93 -2.00
N VAL A 303 -9.58 11.50 -0.92
CA VAL A 303 -10.57 12.59 -0.99
C VAL A 303 -9.87 13.87 -1.43
N LEU A 304 -10.37 14.44 -2.51
CA LEU A 304 -9.86 15.64 -3.17
C LEU A 304 -10.49 16.92 -2.59
N PRO A 305 -9.94 18.12 -2.88
CA PRO A 305 -10.47 19.38 -2.34
C PRO A 305 -11.95 19.68 -2.68
N ASP A 306 -12.45 19.14 -3.80
CA ASP A 306 -13.85 19.25 -4.23
C ASP A 306 -14.76 18.17 -3.64
N ASN A 307 -14.24 17.37 -2.71
CA ASN A 307 -14.92 16.28 -2.01
C ASN A 307 -15.24 15.05 -2.88
N SER A 308 -14.73 14.97 -4.11
CA SER A 308 -14.68 13.72 -4.87
C SER A 308 -13.55 12.82 -4.38
N ILE A 309 -13.59 11.53 -4.73
CA ILE A 309 -12.62 10.53 -4.28
C ILE A 309 -11.90 9.95 -5.49
N LEU A 310 -10.56 10.02 -5.52
CA LEU A 310 -9.72 9.34 -6.50
C LEU A 310 -9.31 7.98 -5.96
N VAL A 311 -9.53 6.91 -6.72
CA VAL A 311 -9.31 5.52 -6.28
C VAL A 311 -8.52 4.76 -7.32
N TYR A 312 -7.47 4.06 -6.89
CA TYR A 312 -6.73 3.11 -7.70
C TYR A 312 -7.44 1.76 -7.60
N ASP A 313 -8.16 1.37 -8.64
CA ASP A 313 -8.96 0.15 -8.69
C ASP A 313 -8.15 -0.97 -9.36
N ASN A 314 -7.28 -1.60 -8.56
CA ASN A 314 -6.24 -2.54 -9.01
C ASN A 314 -6.80 -3.71 -9.81
N GLY A 315 -7.86 -4.36 -9.31
CA GLY A 315 -8.46 -5.54 -9.91
C GLY A 315 -9.09 -5.27 -11.27
N ASN A 316 -9.57 -4.03 -11.49
CA ASN A 316 -10.11 -3.59 -12.77
C ASN A 316 -9.09 -2.84 -13.65
N GLY A 317 -7.84 -2.70 -13.19
CA GLY A 317 -6.75 -2.09 -13.95
C GLY A 317 -6.99 -0.64 -14.35
N ARG A 318 -7.52 0.17 -13.41
CA ARG A 318 -7.95 1.55 -13.67
C ARG A 318 -7.76 2.48 -12.48
N VAL A 319 -7.78 3.78 -12.73
CA VAL A 319 -8.01 4.83 -11.72
C VAL A 319 -9.37 5.44 -12.01
N ILE A 320 -10.18 5.66 -10.97
CA ILE A 320 -11.49 6.29 -11.09
C ILE A 320 -11.60 7.49 -10.15
N ARG A 321 -12.37 8.50 -10.56
CA ARG A 321 -12.80 9.61 -9.71
C ARG A 321 -14.29 9.48 -9.44
N VAL A 322 -14.69 9.45 -8.17
CA VAL A 322 -16.05 9.15 -7.74
C VAL A 322 -16.63 10.33 -6.95
N ALA A 323 -17.86 10.71 -7.25
CA ALA A 323 -18.61 11.69 -6.50
C ALA A 323 -19.24 11.09 -5.23
N ARG A 324 -19.61 11.95 -4.27
CA ARG A 324 -20.27 11.51 -3.02
C ARG A 324 -21.64 10.86 -3.22
N ASP A 325 -22.29 11.09 -4.36
CA ASP A 325 -23.52 10.41 -4.76
C ASP A 325 -23.28 9.06 -5.46
N HIS A 326 -22.04 8.55 -5.41
CA HIS A 326 -21.55 7.31 -6.01
C HIS A 326 -21.41 7.33 -7.54
N THR A 327 -21.56 8.49 -8.19
CA THR A 327 -21.33 8.61 -9.63
C THR A 327 -19.84 8.54 -9.94
N ILE A 328 -19.44 7.70 -10.90
CA ILE A 328 -18.08 7.75 -11.48
C ILE A 328 -18.00 8.95 -12.42
N LEU A 329 -17.21 9.95 -12.05
CA LEU A 329 -17.03 11.20 -12.78
C LEU A 329 -16.01 11.07 -13.91
N TRP A 330 -14.98 10.25 -13.71
CA TRP A 330 -13.86 10.08 -14.62
C TRP A 330 -13.20 8.73 -14.40
N GLU A 331 -12.55 8.21 -15.45
CA GLU A 331 -11.86 6.92 -15.44
C GLU A 331 -10.66 6.94 -16.40
N TYR A 332 -9.57 6.31 -15.98
CA TYR A 332 -8.44 5.93 -16.83
C TYR A 332 -8.13 4.45 -16.70
N ARG A 333 -7.89 3.74 -17.82
CA ARG A 333 -7.74 2.28 -17.88
C ARG A 333 -6.38 1.86 -18.43
N GLY A 334 -6.10 0.56 -18.36
CA GLY A 334 -4.90 -0.04 -18.96
C GLY A 334 -3.72 -0.10 -17.99
N LEU A 335 -3.96 0.17 -16.71
CA LEU A 335 -2.95 0.06 -15.67
C LEU A 335 -2.87 -1.39 -15.18
N TYR A 336 -1.65 -1.89 -14.99
CA TYR A 336 -1.42 -3.20 -14.41
C TYR A 336 -0.54 -3.10 -13.15
N ALA A 337 -1.21 -2.95 -12.01
CA ALA A 337 -0.57 -3.00 -10.70
C ALA A 337 -1.48 -3.81 -9.75
N PRO A 338 -1.33 -5.15 -9.68
CA PRO A 338 -2.32 -6.02 -9.04
C PRO A 338 -2.29 -6.01 -7.52
N LEU A 339 -1.19 -5.54 -6.90
CA LEU A 339 -0.93 -5.71 -5.47
C LEU A 339 -0.68 -4.41 -4.72
N LEU A 340 -0.30 -3.34 -5.41
CA LEU A 340 0.02 -2.03 -4.87
C LEU A 340 -0.45 -0.98 -5.88
N GLY A 341 -0.78 0.21 -5.40
CA GLY A 341 -1.17 1.33 -6.24
C GLY A 341 -1.24 2.59 -5.41
N ASP A 342 -0.90 3.71 -6.03
CA ASP A 342 -1.04 5.05 -5.49
C ASP A 342 -1.59 5.92 -6.63
N ASN A 343 -2.38 6.92 -6.28
CA ASN A 343 -2.87 7.94 -7.19
C ASN A 343 -2.86 9.29 -6.50
N ASP A 344 -2.42 10.29 -7.22
CA ASP A 344 -2.52 11.65 -6.74
C ASP A 344 -2.94 12.60 -7.87
N LEU A 345 -3.66 13.65 -7.48
CA LEU A 345 -4.02 14.70 -8.42
C LEU A 345 -2.84 15.64 -8.57
N LEU A 346 -2.43 15.91 -9.82
CA LEU A 346 -1.35 16.85 -10.07
C LEU A 346 -1.84 18.30 -9.88
N PRO A 347 -0.93 19.26 -9.65
CA PRO A 347 -1.29 20.67 -9.47
C PRO A 347 -2.16 21.30 -10.58
N ASP A 348 -2.11 20.79 -11.82
CA ASP A 348 -2.94 21.27 -12.94
C ASP A 348 -4.28 20.53 -13.11
N GLY A 349 -4.56 19.52 -12.26
CA GLY A 349 -5.72 18.65 -12.38
C GLY A 349 -5.36 17.36 -13.08
#